data_AF-A0AAE1I213-F1
#
_entry.id   AF-A0AAE1I213-F1
#
_cell.length_a   1.000
_cell.length_b   1.000
_cell.length_c   1.000
_cell.angle_alpha   90.00
_cell.angle_beta   90.00
_cell.angle_gamma   90.00
#
_symmetry.space_group_name_H-M   'P 1'
#
loop_
_entity.id
_entity.type
_entity.pdbx_description
1 polymer ?
#
loop_
_entity_poly.entity_id
_entity_poly.type
_entity_poly.pdbx_seq_one_letter_code
_entity_poly.pdbx_strand_id
1 'polypeptide(L)'
;MRQLPPEIETQFRCGEFGVALSDHKFAQVDPDHAQEWLVGTCKDASGGIVGITKDSLGDKLGKEKTFSDLSSAFNQKIAFYAPKYKEVHIVFDRYRDISTKSCTRNRRARGFAPVRKVIKNGNVPLPKDFKNFLAFSENKSDLTRFLSEEAMKNDFGSLEVLVAGGFSEETRVDSTNKARDLTDFEANHEEADTRMVLHAVQSGSEAVVVSARDTDVKLLFIHHFERIKLDLGRPLNTELASDEIDKIEEFVVQALYKVVPDILKAVAARIALFGTVKRLECLGPTSDALNLHILRCHRQVFVWKNAHVPYPELPDPKSCGWKMDGGWYVPVLMTLPSVPKSCPEFTVCGCKGQCNTKQCGCRKDPWVLCMELCKCKGNCLNGNAEEKDDF
;
A
#
# COMPACT_ATOMS: atom_id res chain seq x y z
N MET A 1 -3.39 30.26 21.72
CA MET A 1 -3.36 29.95 20.26
C MET A 1 -3.78 31.22 19.54
N ARG A 2 -3.25 31.52 18.35
CA ARG A 2 -3.79 32.63 17.54
C ARG A 2 -5.11 32.16 16.97
N GLN A 3 -6.14 33.00 17.02
CA GLN A 3 -7.48 32.59 16.64
C GLN A 3 -7.55 32.60 15.11
N LEU A 4 -8.07 31.53 14.52
CA LEU A 4 -8.28 31.53 13.08
C LEU A 4 -9.45 32.47 12.78
N PRO A 5 -9.45 33.19 11.64
CA PRO A 5 -10.64 33.89 11.19
C PRO A 5 -11.86 32.95 11.26
N PRO A 6 -13.02 33.42 11.77
CA PRO A 6 -14.17 32.56 12.04
C PRO A 6 -14.63 31.73 10.84
N GLU A 7 -14.55 32.29 9.63
CA GLU A 7 -14.91 31.62 8.39
C GLU A 7 -13.96 30.45 8.08
N ILE A 8 -12.67 30.62 8.38
CA ILE A 8 -11.66 29.59 8.19
C ILE A 8 -11.82 28.51 9.26
N GLU A 9 -11.99 28.90 10.52
CA GLU A 9 -12.19 27.95 11.60
C GLU A 9 -13.42 27.05 11.35
N THR A 10 -14.52 27.65 10.89
CA THR A 10 -15.74 26.94 10.53
C THR A 10 -15.47 25.90 9.43
N GLN A 11 -14.73 26.29 8.39
CA GLN A 11 -14.39 25.42 7.27
C GLN A 11 -13.48 24.24 7.68
N PHE A 12 -12.53 24.48 8.58
CA PHE A 12 -11.73 23.41 9.18
C PHE A 12 -12.59 22.47 10.04
N ARG A 13 -13.49 23.01 10.86
CA ARG A 13 -14.42 22.23 11.69
C ARG A 13 -15.37 21.37 10.85
N CYS A 14 -15.79 21.86 9.68
CA CYS A 14 -16.62 21.13 8.73
C CYS A 14 -15.84 20.12 7.86
N GLY A 15 -14.50 20.07 7.97
CA GLY A 15 -13.67 19.15 7.19
C GLY A 15 -13.52 19.50 5.71
N GLU A 16 -13.97 20.68 5.29
CA GLU A 16 -13.99 21.16 3.89
C GLU A 16 -12.60 21.58 3.38
N PHE A 17 -11.55 21.42 4.19
CA PHE A 17 -10.18 21.84 3.89
C PHE A 17 -9.24 20.65 3.71
N GLY A 18 -9.00 20.26 2.46
CA GLY A 18 -8.05 19.21 2.06
C GLY A 18 -6.69 19.72 1.58
N VAL A 19 -5.92 18.86 0.94
CA VAL A 19 -4.69 19.22 0.23
C VAL A 19 -4.97 19.04 -1.26
N ALA A 20 -4.65 20.03 -2.08
CA ALA A 20 -4.82 19.95 -3.53
C ALA A 20 -3.78 18.99 -4.15
N LEU A 21 -4.21 18.18 -5.13
CA LEU A 21 -3.30 17.48 -6.02
C LEU A 21 -2.60 18.53 -6.88
N SER A 22 -1.28 18.63 -6.73
CA SER A 22 -0.42 19.49 -7.54
C SER A 22 0.17 18.71 -8.70
N ASP A 23 0.18 19.28 -9.91
CA ASP A 23 0.97 18.77 -11.06
C ASP A 23 2.47 19.00 -10.86
N HIS A 24 2.84 19.88 -9.93
CA HIS A 24 4.20 19.97 -9.44
C HIS A 24 4.42 18.83 -8.45
N LYS A 25 5.59 18.19 -8.55
CA LYS A 25 6.05 17.23 -7.56
C LYS A 25 6.04 17.92 -6.19
N PHE A 26 4.96 17.71 -5.45
CA PHE A 26 4.92 17.77 -4.00
C PHE A 26 6.26 17.20 -3.55
N ALA A 27 7.03 17.94 -2.74
CA ALA A 27 8.31 17.41 -2.31
C ALA A 27 8.06 16.06 -1.61
N GLN A 28 8.28 14.99 -2.36
CA GLN A 28 8.18 13.57 -2.02
C GLN A 28 7.03 13.20 -1.08
N VAL A 29 5.82 13.13 -1.60
CA VAL A 29 4.71 12.41 -0.96
C VAL A 29 4.09 11.52 -2.03
N ASP A 30 4.75 10.38 -2.26
CA ASP A 30 4.33 9.21 -3.03
C ASP A 30 5.18 8.05 -2.42
N PRO A 31 4.68 6.84 -2.06
CA PRO A 31 3.37 6.25 -2.34
C PRO A 31 2.62 5.46 -1.21
N ASP A 32 2.94 5.39 0.09
CA ASP A 32 2.22 4.50 1.06
C ASP A 32 1.89 5.12 2.46
N HIS A 33 1.10 6.21 2.48
CA HIS A 33 1.04 7.15 3.63
C HIS A 33 0.32 6.77 4.94
N ALA A 34 0.33 5.50 5.34
CA ALA A 34 0.33 5.23 6.79
C ALA A 34 1.34 4.15 7.20
N GLN A 35 1.92 3.43 6.24
CA GLN A 35 2.90 2.37 6.52
C GLN A 35 4.34 2.80 6.22
N GLU A 36 4.57 3.83 5.40
CA GLU A 36 5.92 4.34 5.11
C GLU A 36 6.52 5.31 6.15
N TRP A 37 5.72 5.90 7.04
CA TRP A 37 6.26 6.83 8.06
C TRP A 37 7.03 6.13 9.19
N LEU A 38 6.84 4.81 9.36
CA LEU A 38 7.57 4.00 10.35
C LEU A 38 8.70 3.16 9.75
N VAL A 39 8.81 3.05 8.42
CA VAL A 39 9.79 2.18 7.74
C VAL A 39 11.01 2.96 7.22
N GLY A 40 10.98 4.30 7.30
CA GLY A 40 12.07 5.20 6.92
C GLY A 40 13.39 5.10 7.72
N THR A 41 13.59 4.05 8.52
CA THR A 41 14.91 3.68 9.08
C THR A 41 15.58 2.50 8.39
N CYS A 42 14.93 1.80 7.45
CA CYS A 42 15.55 0.67 6.75
C CYS A 42 15.50 0.85 5.23
N LYS A 43 16.67 1.18 4.65
CA LYS A 43 16.93 1.11 3.22
C LYS A 43 16.76 -0.35 2.74
N ASP A 44 16.15 -0.51 1.58
CA ASP A 44 16.00 -1.73 0.77
C ASP A 44 14.75 -2.60 1.02
N ALA A 45 13.64 -2.28 0.35
CA ALA A 45 12.56 -3.25 0.12
C ALA A 45 12.08 -3.22 -1.33
N SER A 46 12.29 -4.33 -2.03
CA SER A 46 11.83 -4.61 -3.40
C SER A 46 11.02 -5.89 -3.36
N GLY A 47 9.70 -5.78 -3.53
CA GLY A 47 8.73 -6.87 -3.40
C GLY A 47 9.01 -8.02 -4.38
N GLY A 48 8.94 -9.25 -3.87
CA GLY A 48 9.43 -10.44 -4.54
C GLY A 48 8.33 -11.41 -4.93
N ILE A 49 8.22 -11.68 -6.23
CA ILE A 49 7.90 -13.03 -6.68
C ILE A 49 9.04 -13.90 -6.13
N VAL A 50 8.71 -14.87 -5.26
CA VAL A 50 9.55 -16.01 -4.84
C VAL A 50 11.05 -15.80 -5.08
N GLY A 51 11.79 -15.27 -4.11
CA GLY A 51 13.24 -15.49 -3.99
C GLY A 51 14.15 -15.29 -5.23
N ILE A 52 13.74 -14.54 -6.26
CA ILE A 52 14.55 -14.31 -7.47
C ILE A 52 15.48 -13.09 -7.35
N THR A 53 15.30 -12.23 -6.35
CA THR A 53 16.17 -11.06 -6.17
C THR A 53 17.05 -11.20 -4.90
N LYS A 54 18.32 -10.84 -5.06
CA LYS A 54 19.43 -10.89 -4.07
C LYS A 54 20.06 -12.25 -3.74
N ASP A 55 19.93 -13.24 -4.62
CA ASP A 55 21.05 -14.13 -4.96
C ASP A 55 21.18 -14.21 -6.49
N SER A 56 21.79 -13.17 -7.06
CA SER A 56 22.40 -13.21 -8.40
C SER A 56 21.53 -13.60 -9.61
N LEU A 57 20.27 -13.17 -9.73
CA LEU A 57 19.68 -13.05 -11.09
C LEU A 57 19.99 -11.71 -11.78
N GLY A 58 20.34 -10.67 -11.02
CA GLY A 58 20.77 -9.38 -11.60
C GLY A 58 22.18 -9.44 -12.20
N ASP A 59 23.09 -10.20 -11.58
CA ASP A 59 24.53 -10.20 -11.93
C ASP A 59 25.06 -11.54 -12.45
N LYS A 60 24.21 -12.59 -12.52
CA LYS A 60 24.58 -13.89 -13.11
C LYS A 60 23.55 -14.46 -14.08
N LEU A 61 22.81 -13.63 -14.83
CA LEU A 61 22.12 -14.05 -16.04
C LEU A 61 23.12 -14.26 -17.22
N GLY A 62 24.27 -14.86 -16.92
CA GLY A 62 25.40 -14.99 -17.84
C GLY A 62 25.34 -16.24 -18.71
N LYS A 63 24.51 -17.22 -18.35
CA LYS A 63 24.41 -18.51 -19.08
C LYS A 63 23.01 -18.78 -19.63
N GLU A 64 21.95 -18.36 -18.95
CA GLU A 64 20.57 -18.57 -19.35
C GLU A 64 20.19 -17.61 -20.48
N LYS A 65 19.85 -18.15 -21.64
CA LYS A 65 19.50 -17.36 -22.83
C LYS A 65 18.00 -17.37 -23.09
N THR A 66 17.30 -18.39 -22.61
CA THR A 66 15.89 -18.68 -22.91
C THR A 66 15.08 -18.91 -21.64
N PHE A 67 13.75 -18.87 -21.74
CA PHE A 67 12.87 -19.22 -20.62
C PHE A 67 13.03 -20.69 -20.21
N SER A 68 13.40 -21.60 -21.11
CA SER A 68 13.73 -23.00 -20.79
C SER A 68 14.97 -23.11 -19.90
N ASP A 69 15.99 -22.29 -20.15
CA ASP A 69 17.18 -22.23 -19.29
C ASP A 69 16.79 -21.72 -17.90
N LEU A 70 15.90 -20.72 -17.85
CA LEU A 70 15.39 -20.15 -16.60
C LEU A 70 14.58 -21.18 -15.79
N SER A 71 13.64 -21.91 -16.41
CA SER A 71 12.87 -22.95 -15.70
C SER A 71 13.76 -24.10 -15.25
N SER A 72 14.75 -24.50 -16.06
CA SER A 72 15.73 -25.52 -15.67
C SER A 72 16.53 -25.08 -14.45
N ALA A 73 17.04 -23.84 -14.43
CA ALA A 73 17.76 -23.29 -13.29
C ALA A 73 16.87 -23.17 -12.04
N PHE A 74 15.60 -22.79 -12.22
CA PHE A 74 14.60 -22.73 -11.16
C PHE A 74 14.36 -24.11 -10.52
N ASN A 75 14.08 -25.13 -11.34
CA ASN A 75 13.86 -26.51 -10.89
C ASN A 75 15.11 -27.12 -10.26
N GLN A 76 16.30 -26.86 -10.81
CA GLN A 76 17.56 -27.31 -10.21
C GLN A 76 17.79 -26.72 -8.81
N LYS A 77 17.45 -25.44 -8.60
CA LYS A 77 17.53 -24.83 -7.26
C LYS A 77 16.58 -25.51 -6.27
N ILE A 78 15.35 -25.81 -6.69
CA ILE A 78 14.40 -26.55 -5.86
C ILE A 78 14.98 -27.91 -5.51
N ALA A 79 15.38 -28.70 -6.49
CA ALA A 79 15.98 -30.03 -6.30
C ALA A 79 17.27 -30.01 -5.45
N PHE A 80 18.00 -28.90 -5.41
CA PHE A 80 19.19 -28.75 -4.59
C PHE A 80 18.87 -28.44 -3.11
N TYR A 81 17.95 -27.51 -2.84
CA TYR A 81 17.67 -27.03 -1.48
C TYR A 81 16.61 -27.85 -0.74
N ALA A 82 15.73 -28.51 -1.48
CA ALA A 82 14.54 -29.16 -0.96
C ALA A 82 14.64 -30.64 -0.53
N PRO A 83 15.66 -31.47 -0.88
CA PRO A 83 15.64 -32.91 -0.57
C PRO A 83 15.53 -33.27 0.91
N LYS A 84 15.82 -32.33 1.81
CA LYS A 84 15.68 -32.47 3.26
C LYS A 84 14.25 -32.29 3.78
N TYR A 85 13.32 -31.89 2.92
CA TYR A 85 11.92 -31.70 3.26
C TYR A 85 11.07 -32.82 2.64
N LYS A 86 9.96 -33.16 3.31
CA LYS A 86 8.99 -34.14 2.81
C LYS A 86 8.32 -33.65 1.52
N GLU A 87 7.95 -32.37 1.50
CA GLU A 87 7.29 -31.71 0.37
C GLU A 87 7.70 -30.24 0.30
N VAL A 88 7.54 -29.64 -0.88
CA VAL A 88 7.76 -28.20 -1.09
C VAL A 88 6.58 -27.59 -1.82
N HIS A 89 6.04 -26.51 -1.26
CA HIS A 89 4.95 -25.75 -1.86
C HIS A 89 5.51 -24.45 -2.48
N ILE A 90 5.29 -24.28 -3.78
CA ILE A 90 5.65 -23.09 -4.55
C ILE A 90 4.39 -22.29 -4.79
N VAL A 91 4.39 -21.06 -4.29
CA VAL A 91 3.21 -20.20 -4.27
C VAL A 91 3.52 -18.90 -4.98
N PHE A 92 2.68 -18.54 -5.96
CA PHE A 92 2.80 -17.31 -6.74
C PHE A 92 1.65 -16.34 -6.49
N ASP A 93 1.91 -15.05 -6.69
CA ASP A 93 0.87 -14.03 -6.79
C ASP A 93 -0.03 -14.26 -8.01
N ARG A 94 -1.29 -13.90 -7.87
CA ARG A 94 -2.24 -13.75 -8.97
C ARG A 94 -2.28 -12.31 -9.46
N TYR A 95 -2.33 -12.17 -10.78
CA TYR A 95 -2.47 -10.89 -11.46
C TYR A 95 -3.86 -10.80 -12.08
N ARG A 96 -4.83 -10.37 -11.28
CA ARG A 96 -6.20 -10.09 -11.73
C ARG A 96 -6.28 -8.73 -12.41
N ASP A 97 -7.15 -8.61 -13.42
CA ASP A 97 -7.46 -7.34 -14.07
C ASP A 97 -8.17 -6.39 -13.09
N ILE A 98 -9.29 -6.84 -12.53
CA ILE A 98 -10.07 -6.08 -11.55
C ILE A 98 -9.57 -6.43 -10.14
N SER A 99 -8.77 -5.54 -9.56
CA SER A 99 -8.24 -5.68 -8.21
C SER A 99 -7.98 -4.33 -7.56
N THR A 100 -8.11 -4.26 -6.23
CA THR A 100 -7.67 -3.10 -5.43
C THR A 100 -6.16 -2.88 -5.51
N LYS A 101 -5.40 -3.87 -5.98
CA LYS A 101 -3.95 -3.78 -6.20
C LYS A 101 -3.59 -3.22 -7.58
N SER A 102 -4.54 -3.10 -8.50
CA SER A 102 -4.29 -2.65 -9.88
C SER A 102 -3.74 -1.22 -9.94
N CYS A 103 -4.23 -0.29 -9.09
CA CYS A 103 -3.66 1.05 -8.96
C CYS A 103 -2.18 1.03 -8.59
N THR A 104 -1.81 0.22 -7.60
CA THR A 104 -0.42 0.11 -7.12
C THR A 104 0.47 -0.50 -8.19
N ARG A 105 -0.02 -1.52 -8.92
CA ARG A 105 0.69 -2.12 -10.07
C ARG A 105 0.95 -1.07 -11.15
N ASN A 106 -0.08 -0.33 -11.55
CA ASN A 106 0.02 0.73 -12.55
C ASN A 106 1.00 1.83 -12.11
N ARG A 107 0.96 2.25 -10.84
CA ARG A 107 1.91 3.22 -10.29
C ARG A 107 3.35 2.70 -10.34
N ARG A 108 3.60 1.44 -9.97
CA ARG A 108 4.94 0.83 -10.06
C ARG A 108 5.44 0.70 -11.50
N ALA A 109 4.53 0.65 -12.48
CA ALA A 109 4.87 0.69 -13.90
C ALA A 109 5.14 2.12 -14.42
N ARG A 110 4.67 3.19 -13.72
CA ARG A 110 4.93 4.58 -14.12
C ARG A 110 6.43 4.86 -14.06
N GLY A 111 7.01 5.25 -15.21
CA GLY A 111 8.45 5.48 -15.38
C GLY A 111 9.18 4.33 -16.08
N PHE A 112 8.50 3.20 -16.31
CA PHE A 112 8.97 2.16 -17.20
C PHE A 112 8.26 2.26 -18.55
N ALA A 113 8.95 1.91 -19.63
CA ALA A 113 8.33 1.60 -20.93
C ALA A 113 8.24 0.08 -21.05
N PRO A 114 7.30 -0.58 -20.34
CA PRO A 114 7.24 -2.02 -20.27
C PRO A 114 7.04 -2.60 -21.67
N VAL A 115 7.92 -3.52 -22.05
CA VAL A 115 7.78 -4.28 -23.29
C VAL A 115 7.03 -5.56 -22.97
N ARG A 116 5.83 -5.71 -23.53
CA ARG A 116 5.09 -6.97 -23.47
C ARG A 116 5.91 -8.05 -24.19
N LYS A 117 6.19 -9.15 -23.51
CA LYS A 117 6.89 -10.30 -24.10
C LYS A 117 6.16 -11.59 -23.77
N VAL A 118 5.43 -12.10 -24.76
CA VAL A 118 4.61 -13.31 -24.63
C VAL A 118 5.51 -14.54 -24.57
N ILE A 119 5.36 -15.34 -23.52
CA ILE A 119 6.08 -16.62 -23.36
C ILE A 119 5.25 -17.71 -24.05
N LYS A 120 5.47 -17.88 -25.36
CA LYS A 120 4.78 -18.92 -26.15
C LYS A 120 5.31 -20.33 -25.87
N ASN A 121 6.60 -20.46 -25.55
CA ASN A 121 7.29 -21.69 -25.19
C ASN A 121 8.65 -21.37 -24.54
N GLY A 122 9.35 -22.41 -24.09
CA GLY A 122 10.65 -22.27 -23.42
C GLY A 122 11.77 -21.69 -24.31
N ASN A 123 11.68 -21.78 -25.64
CA ASN A 123 12.73 -21.30 -26.55
C ASN A 123 12.73 -19.77 -26.71
N VAL A 124 11.72 -19.08 -26.18
CA VAL A 124 11.67 -17.62 -26.21
C VAL A 124 12.89 -17.07 -25.46
N PRO A 125 13.68 -16.15 -26.06
CA PRO A 125 14.84 -15.57 -25.38
C PRO A 125 14.44 -14.81 -24.12
N LEU A 126 15.29 -14.71 -23.12
CA LEU A 126 15.04 -13.87 -21.96
C LEU A 126 15.02 -12.38 -22.34
N PRO A 127 14.27 -11.53 -21.61
CA PRO A 127 14.33 -10.09 -21.80
C PRO A 127 15.70 -9.56 -21.38
N LYS A 128 16.25 -8.60 -22.14
CA LYS A 128 17.53 -7.94 -21.79
C LYS A 128 17.42 -7.14 -20.49
N ASP A 129 16.26 -6.51 -20.26
CA ASP A 129 15.94 -5.80 -19.03
C ASP A 129 14.81 -6.53 -18.32
N PHE A 130 15.20 -7.38 -17.36
CA PHE A 130 14.26 -8.18 -16.59
C PHE A 130 13.41 -7.31 -15.65
N LYS A 131 13.92 -6.16 -15.20
CA LYS A 131 13.20 -5.23 -14.33
C LYS A 131 12.04 -4.59 -15.07
N ASN A 132 12.26 -4.12 -16.30
CA ASN A 132 11.19 -3.59 -17.16
C ASN A 132 10.20 -4.66 -17.58
N PHE A 133 10.67 -5.88 -17.86
CA PHE A 133 9.80 -7.01 -18.17
C PHE A 133 8.84 -7.30 -17.00
N LEU A 134 9.35 -7.36 -15.77
CA LEU A 134 8.56 -7.56 -14.56
C LEU A 134 7.74 -6.33 -14.16
N ALA A 135 7.81 -5.19 -14.84
CA ALA A 135 6.92 -4.06 -14.52
C ALA A 135 5.47 -4.30 -14.99
N PHE A 136 5.27 -5.20 -15.97
CA PHE A 136 3.97 -5.50 -16.55
C PHE A 136 3.32 -6.75 -15.91
N SER A 137 2.09 -6.63 -15.42
CA SER A 137 1.36 -7.72 -14.74
C SER A 137 1.22 -8.97 -15.60
N GLU A 138 0.99 -8.80 -16.89
CA GLU A 138 0.75 -9.87 -17.85
C GLU A 138 2.03 -10.64 -18.14
N ASN A 139 3.18 -9.96 -18.11
CA ASN A 139 4.48 -10.63 -18.18
C ASN A 139 4.76 -11.46 -16.93
N LYS A 140 4.38 -10.95 -15.75
CA LYS A 140 4.49 -11.71 -14.49
C LYS A 140 3.57 -12.93 -14.52
N SER A 141 2.32 -12.76 -14.95
CA SER A 141 1.34 -13.84 -15.08
C SER A 141 1.80 -14.93 -16.06
N ASP A 142 2.34 -14.54 -17.21
CA ASP A 142 2.92 -15.49 -18.16
C ASP A 142 4.11 -16.25 -17.57
N LEU A 143 4.98 -15.53 -16.86
CA LEU A 143 6.17 -16.12 -16.24
C LEU A 143 5.79 -17.12 -15.15
N THR A 144 4.91 -16.76 -14.23
CA THR A 144 4.49 -17.65 -13.13
C THR A 144 3.75 -18.86 -13.66
N ARG A 145 2.92 -18.70 -14.70
CA ARG A 145 2.28 -19.82 -15.41
C ARG A 145 3.29 -20.76 -16.04
N PHE A 146 4.22 -20.22 -16.83
CA PHE A 146 5.27 -21.00 -17.48
C PHE A 146 6.10 -21.79 -16.44
N LEU A 147 6.57 -21.13 -15.38
CA LEU A 147 7.33 -21.80 -14.32
C LEU A 147 6.51 -22.89 -13.59
N SER A 148 5.22 -22.66 -13.39
CA SER A 148 4.34 -23.65 -12.75
C SER A 148 4.15 -24.89 -13.62
N GLU A 149 3.86 -24.69 -14.92
CA GLU A 149 3.72 -25.77 -15.88
C GLU A 149 5.02 -26.58 -16.04
N GLU A 150 6.18 -25.90 -16.08
CA GLU A 150 7.49 -26.56 -16.20
C GLU A 150 7.90 -27.29 -14.92
N ALA A 151 7.57 -26.76 -13.73
CA ALA A 151 7.78 -27.48 -12.49
C ALA A 151 6.97 -28.80 -12.47
N MET A 152 5.72 -28.79 -12.94
CA MET A 152 4.90 -30.01 -12.98
C MET A 152 5.35 -31.06 -14.01
N LYS A 153 6.19 -30.68 -14.98
CA LYS A 153 6.83 -31.61 -15.94
C LYS A 153 8.18 -32.13 -15.45
N ASN A 154 8.77 -31.48 -14.47
CA ASN A 154 10.11 -31.81 -13.99
C ASN A 154 10.07 -33.03 -13.05
N ASP A 155 11.00 -33.95 -13.24
CA ASP A 155 11.23 -35.04 -12.31
C ASP A 155 12.10 -34.55 -11.14
N PHE A 156 11.49 -34.47 -9.96
CA PHE A 156 12.17 -34.14 -8.70
C PHE A 156 12.57 -35.39 -7.90
N GLY A 157 12.49 -36.58 -8.50
CA GLY A 157 12.75 -37.85 -7.84
C GLY A 157 11.70 -38.12 -6.76
N SER A 158 12.14 -38.38 -5.53
CA SER A 158 11.25 -38.66 -4.39
C SER A 158 10.64 -37.42 -3.75
N LEU A 159 11.08 -36.22 -4.14
CA LEU A 159 10.57 -34.98 -3.57
C LEU A 159 9.20 -34.65 -4.16
N GLU A 160 8.20 -34.50 -3.29
CA GLU A 160 6.91 -33.98 -3.70
C GLU A 160 6.94 -32.44 -3.82
N VAL A 161 6.48 -31.93 -4.96
CA VAL A 161 6.40 -30.49 -5.23
C VAL A 161 4.97 -30.14 -5.57
N LEU A 162 4.43 -29.17 -4.83
CA LEU A 162 3.11 -28.59 -5.06
C LEU A 162 3.29 -27.18 -5.60
N VAL A 163 2.47 -26.79 -6.57
CA VAL A 163 2.49 -25.43 -7.13
C VAL A 163 1.08 -24.85 -7.08
N ALA A 164 0.97 -23.59 -6.66
CA ALA A 164 -0.29 -22.87 -6.60
C ALA A 164 -0.13 -21.41 -7.04
N GLY A 165 -1.22 -20.84 -7.54
CA GLY A 165 -1.30 -19.41 -7.92
C GLY A 165 -0.61 -19.04 -9.24
N GLY A 166 0.15 -19.92 -9.86
CA GLY A 166 0.76 -19.60 -11.15
C GLY A 166 -0.08 -19.95 -12.38
N PHE A 167 -1.04 -20.88 -12.27
CA PHE A 167 -1.78 -21.43 -13.41
C PHE A 167 -2.74 -20.42 -14.07
N SER A 168 -3.32 -20.76 -15.23
CA SER A 168 -4.39 -19.94 -15.81
C SER A 168 -5.64 -19.95 -14.93
N GLU A 169 -6.02 -21.13 -14.44
CA GLU A 169 -7.11 -21.31 -13.49
C GLU A 169 -6.73 -20.72 -12.12
N GLU A 170 -7.67 -20.03 -11.48
CA GLU A 170 -7.40 -19.23 -10.28
C GLU A 170 -7.17 -20.08 -9.02
N THR A 171 -8.02 -21.07 -8.83
CA THR A 171 -8.03 -21.92 -7.63
C THR A 171 -7.09 -23.11 -7.74
N ARG A 172 -6.63 -23.41 -8.96
CA ARG A 172 -5.88 -24.61 -9.28
C ARG A 172 -4.57 -24.72 -8.48
N VAL A 173 -4.37 -25.92 -7.96
CA VAL A 173 -3.13 -26.40 -7.35
C VAL A 173 -2.80 -27.74 -8.01
N ASP A 174 -1.54 -27.94 -8.36
CA ASP A 174 -1.05 -29.22 -8.87
C ASP A 174 0.04 -29.76 -7.96
N SER A 175 0.13 -31.09 -7.86
CA SER A 175 1.25 -31.80 -7.24
C SER A 175 1.98 -32.68 -8.27
N THR A 176 3.27 -32.91 -8.05
CA THR A 176 4.02 -33.98 -8.72
C THR A 176 3.51 -35.37 -8.31
N ASN A 177 2.93 -35.50 -7.11
CA ASN A 177 2.21 -36.68 -6.67
C ASN A 177 0.75 -36.63 -7.17
N LYS A 178 0.47 -37.34 -8.27
CA LYS A 178 -0.86 -37.34 -8.91
C LYS A 178 -1.97 -38.00 -8.11
N ALA A 179 -1.65 -38.72 -7.03
CA ALA A 179 -2.64 -39.36 -6.16
C ALA A 179 -3.05 -38.49 -4.96
N ARG A 180 -2.38 -37.34 -4.74
CA ARG A 180 -2.68 -36.47 -3.61
C ARG A 180 -4.03 -35.77 -3.80
N ASP A 181 -4.84 -35.79 -2.74
CA ASP A 181 -6.00 -34.90 -2.64
C ASP A 181 -5.52 -33.47 -2.39
N LEU A 182 -5.96 -32.55 -3.23
CA LEU A 182 -5.57 -31.14 -3.22
C LEU A 182 -6.73 -30.21 -2.88
N THR A 183 -7.91 -30.74 -2.59
CA THR A 183 -9.14 -29.99 -2.37
C THR A 183 -8.95 -28.88 -1.33
N ASP A 184 -8.26 -29.16 -0.22
CA ASP A 184 -8.03 -28.19 0.85
C ASP A 184 -7.02 -27.08 0.50
N PHE A 185 -6.24 -27.25 -0.57
CA PHE A 185 -5.26 -26.27 -1.04
C PHE A 185 -5.83 -25.34 -2.12
N GLU A 186 -6.98 -25.68 -2.71
CA GLU A 186 -7.63 -24.83 -3.70
C GLU A 186 -8.14 -23.53 -3.07
N ALA A 187 -7.74 -22.38 -3.63
CA ALA A 187 -8.06 -21.09 -3.02
C ALA A 187 -8.06 -19.92 -4.00
N ASN A 188 -8.88 -18.91 -3.73
CA ASN A 188 -8.98 -17.68 -4.53
C ASN A 188 -8.09 -16.55 -3.97
N HIS A 189 -7.00 -16.87 -3.30
CA HIS A 189 -6.09 -15.86 -2.74
C HIS A 189 -5.35 -15.12 -3.85
N GLU A 190 -5.35 -13.78 -3.81
CA GLU A 190 -4.65 -12.99 -4.81
C GLU A 190 -3.14 -12.92 -4.56
N GLU A 191 -2.73 -12.86 -3.30
CA GLU A 191 -1.33 -12.64 -2.91
C GLU A 191 -0.69 -13.94 -2.42
N ALA A 192 0.59 -14.13 -2.75
CA ALA A 192 1.35 -15.30 -2.35
C ALA A 192 1.46 -15.42 -0.83
N ASP A 193 1.63 -14.29 -0.13
CA ASP A 193 1.79 -14.21 1.33
C ASP A 193 0.65 -14.90 2.10
N THR A 194 -0.59 -14.61 1.74
CA THR A 194 -1.79 -15.19 2.35
C THR A 194 -1.98 -16.63 1.92
N ARG A 195 -1.70 -16.98 0.67
CA ARG A 195 -1.77 -18.37 0.20
C ARG A 195 -0.72 -19.26 0.88
N MET A 196 0.46 -18.73 1.20
CA MET A 196 1.46 -19.46 1.98
C MET A 196 0.95 -19.83 3.38
N VAL A 197 0.18 -18.95 4.03
CA VAL A 197 -0.45 -19.25 5.33
C VAL A 197 -1.42 -20.43 5.20
N LEU A 198 -2.33 -20.38 4.23
CA LEU A 198 -3.27 -21.46 3.95
C LEU A 198 -2.52 -22.79 3.76
N HIS A 199 -1.54 -22.81 2.86
CA HIS A 199 -0.76 -24.02 2.57
C HIS A 199 -0.02 -24.55 3.81
N ALA A 200 0.47 -23.68 4.68
CA ALA A 200 1.12 -24.10 5.93
C ALA A 200 0.13 -24.76 6.89
N VAL A 201 -1.06 -24.18 7.07
CA VAL A 201 -2.14 -24.74 7.90
C VAL A 201 -2.60 -26.09 7.35
N GLN A 202 -2.88 -26.17 6.05
CA GLN A 202 -3.43 -27.38 5.41
C GLN A 202 -2.39 -28.49 5.18
N SER A 203 -1.09 -28.19 5.23
CA SER A 203 -0.04 -29.22 5.12
C SER A 203 -0.10 -30.25 6.25
N GLY A 204 -0.67 -29.89 7.41
CA GLY A 204 -0.65 -30.72 8.62
C GLY A 204 0.77 -31.07 9.11
N SER A 205 1.81 -30.37 8.63
CA SER A 205 3.19 -30.65 8.97
C SER A 205 3.55 -30.09 10.35
N GLU A 206 4.21 -30.90 11.19
CA GLU A 206 4.66 -30.48 12.53
C GLU A 206 5.64 -29.29 12.49
N ALA A 207 6.41 -29.19 11.40
CA ALA A 207 7.37 -28.13 11.17
C ALA A 207 7.27 -27.64 9.72
N VAL A 208 7.00 -26.35 9.56
CA VAL A 208 6.94 -25.67 8.27
C VAL A 208 8.06 -24.64 8.19
N VAL A 209 8.86 -24.71 7.12
CA VAL A 209 9.90 -23.71 6.82
C VAL A 209 9.40 -22.78 5.72
N VAL A 210 9.30 -21.50 6.04
CA VAL A 210 8.81 -20.47 5.13
C VAL A 210 9.99 -19.70 4.55
N SER A 211 10.11 -19.68 3.22
CA SER A 211 11.09 -18.87 2.50
C SER A 211 10.40 -17.73 1.76
N ALA A 212 10.43 -16.54 2.35
CA ALA A 212 9.93 -15.31 1.76
C ALA A 212 10.84 -14.13 2.14
N ARG A 213 10.86 -13.09 1.30
CA ARG A 213 11.61 -11.86 1.57
C ARG A 213 10.75 -10.73 2.12
N ASP A 214 9.44 -10.79 1.88
CA ASP A 214 8.53 -9.74 2.31
C ASP A 214 8.23 -9.86 3.81
N THR A 215 8.23 -8.71 4.50
CA THR A 215 8.16 -8.66 5.97
C THR A 215 6.76 -8.97 6.50
N ASP A 216 5.73 -8.68 5.70
CA ASP A 216 4.34 -9.05 5.96
C ASP A 216 4.16 -10.56 6.13
N VAL A 217 4.86 -11.39 5.34
CA VAL A 217 4.84 -12.86 5.50
C VAL A 217 5.21 -13.27 6.93
N LYS A 218 6.28 -12.68 7.49
CA LYS A 218 6.68 -12.98 8.87
C LYS A 218 5.57 -12.61 9.87
N LEU A 219 4.95 -11.44 9.70
CA LEU A 219 3.87 -10.99 10.58
C LEU A 219 2.63 -11.87 10.47
N LEU A 220 2.27 -12.29 9.26
CA LEU A 220 1.16 -13.21 9.00
C LEU A 220 1.39 -14.56 9.69
N PHE A 221 2.58 -15.13 9.56
CA PHE A 221 2.91 -16.40 10.20
C PHE A 221 2.98 -16.30 11.74
N ILE A 222 3.38 -15.15 12.30
CA ILE A 222 3.27 -14.90 13.74
C ILE A 222 1.80 -14.87 14.17
N HIS A 223 0.94 -14.15 13.43
CA HIS A 223 -0.48 -14.06 13.75
C HIS A 223 -1.20 -15.41 13.68
N HIS A 224 -0.87 -16.23 12.68
CA HIS A 224 -1.49 -17.55 12.46
C HIS A 224 -0.75 -18.70 13.14
N PHE A 225 0.29 -18.43 13.94
CA PHE A 225 1.09 -19.48 14.57
C PHE A 225 0.26 -20.44 15.42
N GLU A 226 -0.72 -19.93 16.15
CA GLU A 226 -1.64 -20.78 16.92
C GLU A 226 -2.53 -21.61 16.01
N ARG A 227 -3.02 -21.09 14.89
CA ARG A 227 -3.84 -21.85 13.92
C ARG A 227 -3.05 -22.94 13.20
N ILE A 228 -1.77 -22.68 12.95
CA ILE A 228 -0.83 -23.69 12.43
C ILE A 228 -0.63 -24.82 13.47
N LYS A 229 -0.88 -24.56 14.77
CA LYS A 229 -0.73 -25.54 15.84
C LYS A 229 -2.03 -26.12 16.40
N LEU A 230 -3.15 -25.40 16.33
CA LEU A 230 -4.44 -25.65 16.98
C LEU A 230 -5.56 -24.98 16.18
N ASP A 231 -6.54 -25.77 15.76
CA ASP A 231 -7.67 -25.34 14.93
C ASP A 231 -8.69 -24.51 15.74
N LEU A 232 -8.45 -23.20 15.92
CA LEU A 232 -9.32 -22.30 16.67
C LEU A 232 -9.75 -21.08 15.85
N GLY A 233 -11.03 -21.05 15.50
CA GLY A 233 -11.71 -19.94 14.84
C GLY A 233 -12.36 -18.99 15.85
N ARG A 234 -12.11 -17.69 15.72
CA ARG A 234 -13.04 -16.64 16.18
C ARG A 234 -13.44 -15.82 14.96
N PRO A 235 -14.74 -15.66 14.68
CA PRO A 235 -15.19 -14.80 13.58
C PRO A 235 -14.91 -13.33 13.93
N LEU A 236 -14.58 -12.55 12.91
CA LEU A 236 -14.47 -11.10 12.99
C LEU A 236 -15.71 -10.48 12.35
N ASN A 237 -16.20 -9.37 12.90
CA ASN A 237 -17.21 -8.57 12.22
C ASN A 237 -16.61 -8.00 10.92
N THR A 238 -17.39 -8.09 9.85
CA THR A 238 -17.04 -7.60 8.50
C THR A 238 -17.05 -6.08 8.43
N GLU A 239 -17.86 -5.41 9.25
CA GLU A 239 -18.02 -3.96 9.29
C GLU A 239 -17.40 -3.35 10.56
N LEU A 240 -16.79 -2.18 10.43
CA LEU A 240 -16.34 -1.37 11.56
C LEU A 240 -17.47 -0.46 12.03
N ALA A 241 -17.76 -0.48 13.32
CA ALA A 241 -18.68 0.47 13.93
C ALA A 241 -18.07 1.88 13.98
N SER A 242 -18.93 2.91 14.01
CA SER A 242 -18.48 4.31 14.03
C SER A 242 -17.54 4.60 15.22
N ASP A 243 -17.82 4.03 16.39
CA ASP A 243 -17.00 4.24 17.58
C ASP A 243 -15.62 3.55 17.49
N GLU A 244 -15.52 2.46 16.72
CA GLU A 244 -14.24 1.80 16.43
C GLU A 244 -13.39 2.66 15.49
N ILE A 245 -14.01 3.24 14.46
CA ILE A 245 -13.34 4.19 13.56
C ILE A 245 -12.83 5.39 14.37
N ASP A 246 -13.65 5.91 15.29
CA ASP A 246 -13.27 7.04 16.14
C ASP A 246 -12.03 6.74 17.01
N LYS A 247 -11.96 5.54 17.60
CA LYS A 247 -10.80 5.10 18.40
C LYS A 247 -9.55 4.89 17.54
N ILE A 248 -9.70 4.39 16.32
CA ILE A 248 -8.57 4.24 15.39
C ILE A 248 -8.06 5.61 14.96
N GLU A 249 -8.95 6.56 14.65
CA GLU A 249 -8.59 7.95 14.35
C GLU A 249 -7.79 8.57 15.50
N GLU A 250 -8.28 8.43 16.74
CA GLU A 250 -7.60 8.91 17.95
C GLU A 250 -6.18 8.34 18.06
N PHE A 251 -6.04 7.03 17.91
CA PHE A 251 -4.74 6.37 17.94
C PHE A 251 -3.80 6.95 16.87
N VAL A 252 -4.27 7.11 15.63
CA VAL A 252 -3.47 7.66 14.53
C VAL A 252 -3.03 9.09 14.82
N VAL A 253 -3.93 9.95 15.30
CA VAL A 253 -3.64 11.35 15.62
C VAL A 253 -2.61 11.45 16.74
N GLN A 254 -2.81 10.70 17.82
CA GLN A 254 -1.91 10.70 18.98
C GLN A 254 -0.54 10.10 18.64
N ALA A 255 -0.50 9.02 17.84
CA ALA A 255 0.74 8.36 17.48
C ALA A 255 1.56 9.15 16.43
N LEU A 256 0.90 9.82 15.48
CA LEU A 256 1.59 10.40 14.32
C LEU A 256 1.71 11.92 14.34
N TYR A 257 0.72 12.66 14.85
CA TYR A 257 0.63 14.11 14.57
C TYR A 257 1.38 14.98 15.58
N LYS A 258 1.98 14.36 16.63
CA LYS A 258 2.77 15.04 17.67
C LYS A 258 2.03 16.25 18.26
N VAL A 259 0.72 16.12 18.44
CA VAL A 259 -0.16 17.12 19.05
C VAL A 259 -0.28 16.89 20.55
N VAL A 260 -0.86 17.86 21.27
CA VAL A 260 -1.13 17.70 22.70
C VAL A 260 -2.15 16.57 22.94
N PRO A 261 -2.12 15.88 24.10
CA PRO A 261 -2.95 14.70 24.36
C PRO A 261 -4.45 14.91 24.19
N ASP A 262 -4.96 16.13 24.43
CA ASP A 262 -6.39 16.43 24.34
C ASP A 262 -6.93 16.52 22.90
N ILE A 263 -6.05 16.47 21.90
CA ILE A 263 -6.44 16.53 20.48
C ILE A 263 -6.59 15.10 19.94
N LEU A 264 -7.83 14.62 19.87
CA LEU A 264 -8.13 13.24 19.48
C LEU A 264 -8.58 13.09 18.02
N LYS A 265 -8.88 14.19 17.33
CA LYS A 265 -9.45 14.18 15.97
C LYS A 265 -8.53 14.83 14.95
N ALA A 266 -8.50 14.28 13.73
CA ALA A 266 -7.59 14.76 12.68
C ALA A 266 -7.91 16.22 12.29
N VAL A 267 -9.20 16.60 12.23
CA VAL A 267 -9.62 18.01 12.06
C VAL A 267 -9.05 18.92 13.16
N ALA A 268 -9.16 18.54 14.43
CA ALA A 268 -8.65 19.36 15.53
C ALA A 268 -7.12 19.47 15.49
N ALA A 269 -6.43 18.39 15.12
CA ALA A 269 -4.99 18.38 14.93
C ALA A 269 -4.56 19.26 13.76
N ARG A 270 -5.30 19.25 12.64
CA ARG A 270 -5.05 20.15 11.51
C ARG A 270 -5.18 21.62 11.92
N ILE A 271 -6.22 21.98 12.68
CA ILE A 271 -6.40 23.34 13.22
C ILE A 271 -5.21 23.73 14.09
N ALA A 272 -4.81 22.88 15.03
CA ALA A 272 -3.71 23.18 15.94
C ALA A 272 -2.35 23.32 15.24
N LEU A 273 -2.13 22.56 14.17
CA LEU A 273 -0.91 22.63 13.35
C LEU A 273 -0.95 23.74 12.30
N PHE A 274 -2.12 24.32 12.04
CA PHE A 274 -2.30 25.38 11.06
C PHE A 274 -1.50 26.63 11.46
N GLY A 275 -0.69 27.14 10.53
CA GLY A 275 0.26 28.24 10.78
C GLY A 275 1.60 27.83 11.42
N THR A 276 1.74 26.59 11.90
CA THR A 276 3.04 26.02 12.33
C THR A 276 3.81 25.42 11.14
N VAL A 277 3.07 24.88 10.17
CA VAL A 277 3.62 24.31 8.93
C VAL A 277 3.94 25.39 7.90
N LYS A 278 5.01 25.19 7.13
CA LYS A 278 5.43 26.12 6.06
C LYS A 278 4.59 25.99 4.78
N ARG A 279 3.95 24.84 4.60
CA ARG A 279 3.21 24.40 3.41
C ARG A 279 1.98 23.64 3.87
N LEU A 280 0.83 23.91 3.28
CA LEU A 280 -0.46 23.29 3.65
C LEU A 280 -0.43 21.77 3.41
N GLU A 281 0.33 21.39 2.41
CA GLU A 281 0.79 20.06 2.05
C GLU A 281 1.39 19.24 3.21
N CYS A 282 1.96 19.91 4.22
CA CYS A 282 2.57 19.25 5.36
C CYS A 282 1.59 18.96 6.50
N LEU A 283 0.30 19.31 6.35
CA LEU A 283 -0.74 18.92 7.29
C LEU A 283 -1.11 17.44 7.05
N GLY A 284 -1.28 16.67 8.13
CA GLY A 284 -1.83 15.32 8.06
C GLY A 284 -3.27 15.31 7.51
N PRO A 285 -3.80 14.19 7.00
CA PRO A 285 -5.11 14.13 6.31
C PRO A 285 -6.29 14.70 7.12
N THR A 286 -7.37 15.06 6.44
CA THR A 286 -8.67 15.36 7.08
C THR A 286 -9.26 14.12 7.72
N SER A 287 -10.21 14.29 8.65
CA SER A 287 -10.95 13.16 9.22
C SER A 287 -11.68 12.35 8.14
N ASP A 288 -12.27 13.00 7.13
CA ASP A 288 -12.87 12.33 5.96
C ASP A 288 -11.86 11.44 5.20
N ALA A 289 -10.70 11.99 4.86
CA ALA A 289 -9.66 11.24 4.15
C ALA A 289 -9.07 10.10 4.99
N LEU A 290 -8.89 10.33 6.30
CA LEU A 290 -8.39 9.34 7.24
C LEU A 290 -9.41 8.20 7.44
N ASN A 291 -10.70 8.51 7.58
CA ASN A 291 -11.75 7.49 7.72
C ASN A 291 -11.81 6.58 6.48
N LEU A 292 -11.77 7.15 5.27
CA LEU A 292 -11.69 6.36 4.05
C LEU A 292 -10.43 5.49 4.00
N HIS A 293 -9.31 5.97 4.55
CA HIS A 293 -8.09 5.17 4.67
C HIS A 293 -8.23 4.02 5.68
N ILE A 294 -8.81 4.27 6.85
CA ILE A 294 -9.10 3.27 7.87
C ILE A 294 -9.95 2.14 7.28
N LEU A 295 -11.00 2.47 6.52
CA LEU A 295 -11.85 1.48 5.85
C LEU A 295 -11.07 0.62 4.85
N ARG A 296 -10.17 1.22 4.06
CA ARG A 296 -9.30 0.46 3.14
C ARG A 296 -8.33 -0.47 3.90
N CYS A 297 -7.74 0.03 4.99
CA CYS A 297 -6.85 -0.74 5.85
C CYS A 297 -7.59 -1.91 6.53
N HIS A 298 -8.80 -1.67 7.04
CA HIS A 298 -9.66 -2.71 7.61
C HIS A 298 -9.89 -3.85 6.64
N ARG A 299 -10.23 -3.54 5.39
CA ARG A 299 -10.39 -4.57 4.35
C ARG A 299 -9.11 -5.40 4.15
N GLN A 300 -7.94 -4.77 4.11
CA GLN A 300 -6.67 -5.49 3.98
C GLN A 300 -6.39 -6.36 5.22
N VAL A 301 -6.65 -5.85 6.42
CA VAL A 301 -6.54 -6.64 7.66
C VAL A 301 -7.51 -7.82 7.64
N PHE A 302 -8.70 -7.65 7.08
CA PHE A 302 -9.69 -8.73 6.93
C PHE A 302 -9.16 -9.84 6.01
N VAL A 303 -8.51 -9.48 4.89
CA VAL A 303 -7.81 -10.45 4.01
C VAL A 303 -6.75 -11.22 4.81
N TRP A 304 -5.88 -10.52 5.54
CA TRP A 304 -4.80 -11.13 6.30
C TRP A 304 -5.27 -12.03 7.44
N LYS A 305 -6.33 -11.64 8.16
CA LYS A 305 -6.93 -12.44 9.23
C LYS A 305 -7.60 -13.72 8.70
N ASN A 306 -8.08 -13.70 7.46
CA ASN A 306 -8.69 -14.86 6.83
C ASN A 306 -7.72 -15.61 5.89
N ALA A 307 -6.40 -15.39 6.00
CA ALA A 307 -5.40 -16.07 5.16
C ALA A 307 -5.33 -17.59 5.33
N HIS A 308 -6.05 -18.17 6.30
CA HIS A 308 -6.19 -19.63 6.49
C HIS A 308 -7.49 -20.19 5.87
N VAL A 309 -8.39 -19.32 5.41
CA VAL A 309 -9.67 -19.69 4.81
C VAL A 309 -9.49 -19.69 3.28
N PRO A 310 -9.70 -20.81 2.56
CA PRO A 310 -9.40 -20.88 1.13
C PRO A 310 -10.25 -19.93 0.24
N TYR A 311 -11.48 -19.66 0.67
CA TYR A 311 -12.44 -18.78 -0.02
C TYR A 311 -13.03 -17.76 0.95
N PRO A 312 -12.26 -16.74 1.36
CA PRO A 312 -12.74 -15.77 2.33
C PRO A 312 -13.81 -14.85 1.70
N GLU A 313 -14.93 -14.67 2.40
CA GLU A 313 -15.93 -13.66 2.05
C GLU A 313 -15.42 -12.28 2.48
N LEU A 314 -14.90 -11.52 1.53
CA LEU A 314 -14.31 -10.21 1.79
C LEU A 314 -15.35 -9.09 1.65
N PRO A 315 -15.26 -8.02 2.47
CA PRO A 315 -16.06 -6.81 2.26
C PRO A 315 -15.90 -6.26 0.83
N ASP A 316 -17.01 -5.77 0.25
CA ASP A 316 -17.00 -5.12 -1.06
C ASP A 316 -16.00 -3.95 -1.03
N PRO A 317 -15.00 -3.89 -1.94
CA PRO A 317 -14.12 -2.74 -2.04
C PRO A 317 -14.85 -1.39 -2.02
N LYS A 318 -16.04 -1.29 -2.63
CA LYS A 318 -16.82 -0.06 -2.68
C LYS A 318 -17.31 0.43 -1.32
N SER A 319 -17.67 -0.47 -0.41
CA SER A 319 -18.01 -0.10 0.96
C SER A 319 -16.76 0.25 1.80
N CYS A 320 -15.57 -0.12 1.31
CA CYS A 320 -14.30 0.14 1.99
C CYS A 320 -13.49 1.29 1.37
N GLY A 321 -14.13 2.32 0.82
CA GLY A 321 -13.43 3.52 0.33
C GLY A 321 -12.70 3.33 -1.00
N TRP A 322 -13.20 2.44 -1.86
CA TRP A 322 -12.81 2.31 -3.27
C TRP A 322 -13.98 2.68 -4.21
N LYS A 323 -13.67 3.02 -5.45
CA LYS A 323 -14.66 3.19 -6.52
C LYS A 323 -14.16 2.54 -7.81
N MET A 324 -15.07 2.25 -8.73
CA MET A 324 -14.70 1.79 -10.07
C MET A 324 -14.56 3.00 -11.00
N ASP A 325 -13.44 3.07 -11.71
CA ASP A 325 -13.16 4.08 -12.72
C ASP A 325 -12.41 3.45 -13.90
N GLY A 326 -12.92 3.61 -15.12
CA GLY A 326 -12.32 3.03 -16.33
C GLY A 326 -12.10 1.51 -16.31
N GLY A 327 -12.89 0.76 -15.52
CA GLY A 327 -12.74 -0.70 -15.35
C GLY A 327 -11.79 -1.12 -14.22
N TRP A 328 -11.29 -0.17 -13.41
CA TRP A 328 -10.33 -0.44 -12.34
C TRP A 328 -10.84 0.08 -11.00
N TYR A 329 -10.45 -0.59 -9.91
CA TYR A 329 -10.64 -0.04 -8.57
C TYR A 329 -9.63 1.06 -8.31
N VAL A 330 -10.11 2.27 -8.02
CA VAL A 330 -9.31 3.42 -7.59
C VAL A 330 -9.73 3.84 -6.18
N PRO A 331 -8.78 4.27 -5.31
CA PRO A 331 -9.13 4.65 -3.96
C PRO A 331 -9.91 5.97 -3.95
N VAL A 332 -10.96 6.04 -3.14
CA VAL A 332 -11.62 7.30 -2.80
C VAL A 332 -10.78 7.98 -1.73
N LEU A 333 -10.02 9.00 -2.11
CA LEU A 333 -9.10 9.67 -1.18
C LEU A 333 -9.79 10.65 -0.25
N MET A 334 -10.89 11.26 -0.71
CA MET A 334 -11.73 12.19 0.03
C MET A 334 -13.10 12.26 -0.67
N THR A 335 -14.13 12.58 0.09
CA THR A 335 -15.50 12.87 -0.41
C THR A 335 -15.80 14.37 -0.40
N LEU A 336 -15.02 15.14 0.36
CA LEU A 336 -15.12 16.59 0.45
C LEU A 336 -14.15 17.30 -0.50
N PRO A 337 -14.41 18.58 -0.86
CA PRO A 337 -13.50 19.37 -1.70
C PRO A 337 -12.10 19.49 -1.09
N SER A 338 -11.07 19.55 -1.95
CA SER A 338 -9.67 19.68 -1.53
C SER A 338 -9.34 21.08 -0.99
N VAL A 339 -10.11 22.10 -1.35
CA VAL A 339 -9.95 23.47 -0.84
C VAL A 339 -11.35 24.05 -0.63
N PRO A 340 -11.64 24.69 0.52
CA PRO A 340 -12.86 25.43 0.74
C PRO A 340 -12.99 26.52 -0.30
N LYS A 341 -14.20 26.73 -0.83
CA LYS A 341 -14.46 27.86 -1.74
C LYS A 341 -14.17 29.22 -1.10
N SER A 342 -14.15 29.28 0.24
CA SER A 342 -13.86 30.47 1.04
C SER A 342 -12.37 30.71 1.32
N CYS A 343 -11.47 29.83 0.86
CA CYS A 343 -10.02 30.04 0.96
C CYS A 343 -9.46 30.63 -0.35
N PRO A 344 -9.47 31.96 -0.55
CA PRO A 344 -8.58 32.56 -1.53
C PRO A 344 -7.13 32.26 -1.13
N GLU A 345 -6.24 32.01 -2.09
CA GLU A 345 -4.83 31.65 -1.88
C GLU A 345 -4.19 32.47 -0.74
N PHE A 346 -4.10 31.88 0.45
CA PHE A 346 -3.68 32.62 1.64
C PHE A 346 -2.22 33.04 1.50
N THR A 347 -2.00 34.32 1.30
CA THR A 347 -0.66 34.89 1.36
C THR A 347 -0.37 35.31 2.80
N VAL A 348 0.46 34.53 3.49
CA VAL A 348 0.84 34.78 4.89
C VAL A 348 2.27 35.31 4.94
N CYS A 349 2.52 36.48 5.54
CA CYS A 349 3.86 37.06 5.55
C CYS A 349 4.69 36.66 6.80
N GLY A 350 5.99 36.50 6.58
CA GLY A 350 7.00 36.31 7.61
C GLY A 350 7.70 37.61 8.04
N CYS A 351 7.14 38.77 7.71
CA CYS A 351 7.83 40.06 7.84
C CYS A 351 8.19 40.36 9.30
N LYS A 352 9.35 40.98 9.49
CA LYS A 352 9.78 41.54 10.80
C LYS A 352 9.52 43.05 10.90
N GLY A 353 9.23 43.71 9.77
CA GLY A 353 8.87 45.12 9.68
C GLY A 353 7.36 45.35 9.55
N GLN A 354 6.96 46.59 9.25
CA GLN A 354 5.58 47.07 9.35
C GLN A 354 4.63 46.65 8.21
N CYS A 355 5.07 45.79 7.28
CA CYS A 355 4.28 45.41 6.09
C CYS A 355 3.78 46.59 5.24
N ASN A 356 4.55 47.69 5.14
CA ASN A 356 4.17 48.87 4.36
C ASN A 356 4.83 48.95 2.98
N THR A 357 5.52 47.91 2.53
CA THR A 357 6.16 47.87 1.20
C THR A 357 5.77 46.59 0.45
N LYS A 358 5.99 46.59 -0.87
CA LYS A 358 5.79 45.41 -1.73
C LYS A 358 6.74 44.23 -1.43
N GLN A 359 7.68 44.40 -0.49
CA GLN A 359 8.48 43.29 0.04
C GLN A 359 7.65 42.36 0.95
N CYS A 360 6.52 42.85 1.48
CA CYS A 360 5.55 42.00 2.14
C CYS A 360 4.76 41.20 1.10
N GLY A 361 4.76 39.87 1.23
CA GLY A 361 4.00 38.98 0.35
C GLY A 361 2.52 39.37 0.28
N CYS A 362 1.90 39.69 1.43
CA CYS A 362 0.49 40.09 1.50
C CYS A 362 0.21 41.37 0.73
N ARG A 363 1.18 42.28 0.59
CA ARG A 363 0.98 43.61 -0.02
C ARG A 363 1.36 43.66 -1.50
N LYS A 364 1.60 42.51 -2.12
CA LYS A 364 1.74 42.42 -3.58
C LYS A 364 0.45 42.83 -4.27
N ASP A 365 -0.67 42.35 -3.72
CA ASP A 365 -2.02 42.67 -4.17
C ASP A 365 -2.68 43.64 -3.17
N PRO A 366 -3.28 44.76 -3.62
CA PRO A 366 -3.84 45.78 -2.73
C PRO A 366 -4.96 45.31 -1.79
N TRP A 367 -5.66 44.23 -2.14
CA TRP A 367 -6.82 43.72 -1.41
C TRP A 367 -6.49 42.60 -0.41
N VAL A 368 -5.22 42.20 -0.30
CA VAL A 368 -4.80 41.13 0.61
C VAL A 368 -4.22 41.73 1.89
N LEU A 369 -4.96 41.61 2.98
CA LEU A 369 -4.55 42.09 4.30
C LEU A 369 -3.72 41.03 5.05
N CYS A 370 -2.82 41.49 5.90
CA CYS A 370 -2.13 40.65 6.87
C CYS A 370 -3.11 40.21 7.95
N MET A 371 -3.43 38.91 7.96
CA MET A 371 -4.26 38.25 8.97
C MET A 371 -3.44 37.79 10.21
N GLU A 372 -4.12 37.32 11.27
CA GLU A 372 -3.48 36.86 12.52
C GLU A 372 -2.39 35.79 12.35
N LEU A 373 -2.47 35.01 11.26
CA LEU A 373 -1.47 33.99 10.90
C LEU A 373 -0.12 34.59 10.51
N CYS A 374 -0.07 35.87 10.11
CA CYS A 374 1.16 36.56 9.75
C CYS A 374 2.12 36.69 10.93
N LYS A 375 3.43 36.59 10.68
CA LYS A 375 4.45 36.71 11.74
C LYS A 375 4.83 38.16 12.05
N CYS A 376 4.29 39.14 11.32
CA CYS A 376 4.57 40.58 11.43
C CYS A 376 4.01 41.27 12.68
N LYS A 377 3.97 40.58 13.83
CA LYS A 377 3.30 41.01 15.06
C LYS A 377 3.58 42.48 15.45
N GLY A 378 2.55 43.14 15.98
CA GLY A 378 2.64 44.34 16.83
C GLY A 378 2.59 45.70 16.12
N ASN A 379 3.12 45.82 14.89
CA ASN A 379 3.17 47.11 14.15
C ASN A 379 2.82 46.96 12.66
N CYS A 380 1.90 46.05 12.33
CA CYS A 380 1.49 45.81 10.94
C CYS A 380 0.61 46.97 10.43
N LEU A 381 1.02 47.58 9.32
CA LEU A 381 0.26 48.61 8.59
C LEU A 381 -0.59 48.04 7.46
N ASN A 382 -0.60 46.71 7.29
CA ASN A 382 -1.40 46.00 6.30
C ASN A 382 -2.46 45.10 6.96
N GLY A 383 -2.77 45.30 8.26
CA GLY A 383 -3.81 44.53 8.97
C GLY A 383 -5.21 45.14 8.83
N ASN A 384 -6.23 44.42 9.30
CA ASN A 384 -7.59 44.95 9.37
C ASN A 384 -7.67 46.12 10.35
N ALA A 385 -8.40 47.18 9.98
CA ALA A 385 -8.51 48.38 10.80
C ALA A 385 -9.47 48.21 12.00
N GLU A 386 -10.36 47.22 11.95
CA GLU A 386 -11.45 47.01 12.92
C GLU A 386 -11.04 46.20 14.17
N GLU A 387 -9.84 45.62 14.22
CA GLU A 387 -9.34 44.82 15.36
C GLU A 387 -8.40 45.61 16.30
N LYS A 388 -8.38 46.95 16.20
CA LYS A 388 -7.43 47.78 16.97
C LYS A 388 -7.89 48.20 18.36
N ASP A 389 -9.14 47.94 18.73
CA ASP A 389 -9.76 48.55 19.92
C ASP A 389 -10.03 47.61 21.11
N ASP A 390 -9.50 46.39 21.13
CA ASP A 390 -9.53 45.54 22.33
C ASP A 390 -8.11 45.31 22.88
N PHE A 391 -7.60 46.28 23.63
CA PHE A 391 -6.52 46.10 24.62
C PHE A 391 -6.81 46.85 25.91
#